data_AF-A0A7C2T0N1-F1
#
_entry.id   AF-A0A7C2T0N1-F1
#
_cell.length_a   1.000
_cell.length_b   1.000
_cell.length_c   1.000
_cell.angle_alpha   90.00
_cell.angle_beta   90.00
_cell.angle_gamma   90.00
#
_symmetry.space_group_name_H-M   'P 1'
#
loop_
_entity.id
_entity.type
_entity.pdbx_description
1 polymer ?
#
loop_
_entity_poly.entity_id
_entity_poly.type
_entity_poly.pdbx_seq_one_letter_code
_entity_poly.pdbx_strand_id
1 'polypeptide(L)'
;MRWSVVLLAATLGFATGFVAAKQGQTAKPKTPMDEFLEKVLAEIDASGQQVVMEVWVGLQVLKEAVKAAPVPPAPMPELEAKMRSAAERIGTTTAVTLAQAFLAAFEKNTVEAPALDSFVLDRLTQFFKVDAKGLLERRQKGWTWTSLTVGLGIAKATGKPADEVFARYEKAKSWAKVAVELGLKPDALGNTLQGLFQP
;
A
#
# COMPACT_ATOMS: atom_id res chain seq x y z
N MET A 1 19.84 34.44 -13.01
CA MET A 1 20.90 33.64 -13.66
C MET A 1 21.25 32.49 -12.71
N ARG A 2 20.95 31.26 -13.13
CA ARG A 2 21.44 29.93 -12.71
C ARG A 2 21.93 29.72 -11.25
N TRP A 3 21.13 28.99 -10.48
CA TRP A 3 21.62 28.10 -9.41
C TRP A 3 21.62 26.67 -9.96
N SER A 4 22.79 26.16 -10.27
CA SER A 4 23.04 24.77 -10.62
C SER A 4 24.52 24.49 -10.33
N VAL A 5 24.80 23.28 -9.83
CA VAL A 5 26.11 22.69 -9.52
C VAL A 5 26.52 22.87 -8.04
N VAL A 6 26.75 21.85 -7.21
CA VAL A 6 26.76 20.37 -7.27
C VAL A 6 26.93 19.94 -5.77
N LEU A 7 26.17 19.05 -5.14
CA LEU A 7 26.01 17.61 -5.38
C LEU A 7 27.33 16.81 -5.33
N LEU A 8 28.21 17.02 -4.35
CA LEU A 8 29.39 16.15 -4.15
C LEU A 8 30.01 16.20 -2.74
N ALA A 9 29.19 16.02 -1.70
CA ALA A 9 29.70 15.86 -0.32
C ALA A 9 29.09 14.67 0.46
N ALA A 10 28.42 13.74 -0.23
CA ALA A 10 27.81 12.56 0.41
C ALA A 10 28.39 11.21 -0.04
N THR A 11 29.50 11.18 -0.79
CA THR A 11 30.04 9.94 -1.38
C THR A 11 31.46 9.56 -0.93
N LEU A 12 32.08 10.25 0.03
CA LEU A 12 33.46 9.92 0.46
C LEU A 12 33.62 9.59 1.96
N GLY A 13 32.53 9.22 2.65
CA GLY A 13 32.60 8.63 4.00
C GLY A 13 32.53 7.09 4.03
N PHE A 14 32.41 6.42 2.88
CA PHE A 14 32.00 5.01 2.80
C PHE A 14 33.13 3.99 2.62
N ALA A 15 34.40 4.38 2.51
CA ALA A 15 35.46 3.46 2.07
C ALA A 15 36.46 2.98 3.14
N THR A 16 36.49 3.54 4.36
CA THR A 16 37.49 3.14 5.38
C THR A 16 36.90 2.43 6.62
N GLY A 17 35.57 2.35 6.73
CA GLY A 17 34.90 1.62 7.83
C GLY A 17 34.54 0.16 7.53
N PHE A 18 34.72 -0.32 6.29
CA PHE A 18 34.05 -1.54 5.81
C PHE A 18 34.80 -2.87 6.01
N VAL A 19 35.98 -2.89 6.62
CA VAL A 19 36.78 -4.14 6.76
C VAL A 19 36.97 -4.61 8.21
N ALA A 20 36.66 -3.79 9.22
CA ALA A 20 36.90 -4.16 10.64
C ALA A 20 35.67 -4.69 11.41
N ALA A 21 34.45 -4.64 10.85
CA ALA A 21 33.22 -4.99 11.58
C ALA A 21 32.58 -6.34 11.21
N LYS A 22 33.28 -7.21 10.46
CA LYS A 22 32.73 -8.48 9.96
C LYS A 22 33.10 -9.72 10.77
N GLN A 23 33.57 -9.57 12.01
CA GLN A 23 33.78 -10.68 12.92
C GLN A 23 33.11 -10.38 14.26
N GLY A 24 32.03 -11.11 14.56
CA GLY A 24 31.57 -11.31 15.93
C GLY A 24 30.28 -10.62 16.38
N GLN A 25 29.36 -10.24 15.49
CA GLN A 25 27.98 -9.96 15.92
C GLN A 25 27.07 -11.10 15.46
N THR A 26 26.84 -12.07 16.35
CA THR A 26 25.62 -12.86 16.30
C THR A 26 24.45 -11.88 16.22
N ALA A 27 23.74 -11.87 15.11
CA ALA A 27 22.55 -11.03 14.94
C ALA A 27 21.64 -11.25 16.16
N LYS A 28 21.33 -10.19 16.91
CA LYS A 28 20.36 -10.29 18.01
C LYS A 28 19.06 -10.87 17.45
N PRO A 29 18.37 -11.77 18.17
CA PRO A 29 17.04 -12.20 17.78
C PRO A 29 16.15 -10.98 17.55
N LYS A 30 15.42 -10.95 16.43
CA LYS A 30 14.49 -9.86 16.12
C LYS A 30 13.41 -9.81 17.18
N THR A 31 13.05 -8.61 17.64
CA THR A 31 11.89 -8.44 18.52
C THR A 31 10.60 -8.59 17.71
N PRO A 32 9.44 -8.88 18.33
CA PRO A 32 8.16 -8.87 17.63
C PRO A 32 7.85 -7.56 16.90
N MET A 33 8.32 -6.43 17.45
CA MET A 33 8.22 -5.12 16.80
C MET A 33 9.10 -5.03 15.55
N ASP A 34 10.32 -5.57 15.58
CA ASP A 34 11.20 -5.58 14.40
C ASP A 34 10.59 -6.40 13.26
N GLU A 35 10.04 -7.58 13.55
CA GLU A 35 9.37 -8.44 12.57
C GLU A 35 8.12 -7.77 11.98
N PHE A 36 7.32 -7.12 12.84
CA PHE A 36 6.16 -6.36 12.41
C PHE A 36 6.56 -5.19 11.49
N LEU A 37 7.54 -4.38 11.89
CA LEU A 37 7.99 -3.23 11.12
C LEU A 37 8.56 -3.65 9.77
N GLU A 38 9.41 -4.67 9.73
CA GLU A 38 9.98 -5.19 8.48
C GLU A 38 8.89 -5.60 7.51
N LYS A 39 7.87 -6.33 8.00
CA LYS A 39 6.76 -6.76 7.15
C LYS A 39 5.91 -5.60 6.63
N VAL A 40 5.51 -4.70 7.52
CA VAL A 40 4.71 -3.53 7.15
C VAL A 40 5.45 -2.63 6.17
N LEU A 41 6.73 -2.34 6.43
CA LEU A 41 7.54 -1.50 5.55
C LEU A 41 7.71 -2.16 4.18
N ALA A 42 7.94 -3.48 4.12
CA ALA A 42 8.00 -4.20 2.84
C ALA A 42 6.68 -4.11 2.05
N GLU A 43 5.51 -4.21 2.73
CA GLU A 43 4.20 -4.07 2.08
C GLU A 43 3.93 -2.63 1.60
N ILE A 44 4.37 -1.63 2.37
CA ILE A 44 4.27 -0.21 1.99
C ILE A 44 5.20 0.08 0.83
N ASP A 45 6.44 -0.41 0.84
CA ASP A 45 7.41 -0.23 -0.24
C ASP A 45 6.89 -0.84 -1.55
N ALA A 46 6.35 -2.06 -1.51
CA ALA A 46 5.74 -2.69 -2.68
C ALA A 46 4.52 -1.90 -3.22
N SER A 47 3.80 -1.22 -2.34
CA SER A 47 2.67 -0.36 -2.73
C SER A 47 3.15 0.99 -3.28
N GLY A 48 4.21 1.58 -2.70
CA GLY A 48 4.88 2.78 -3.20
C GLY A 48 5.53 2.57 -4.57
N GLN A 49 6.14 1.41 -4.81
CA GLN A 49 6.63 1.03 -6.15
C GLN A 49 5.49 1.01 -7.17
N GLN A 50 4.30 0.54 -6.78
CA GLN A 50 3.13 0.58 -7.65
C GLN A 50 2.70 2.02 -7.95
N VAL A 51 2.72 2.93 -6.98
CA VAL A 51 2.45 4.36 -7.22
C VAL A 51 3.39 4.94 -8.28
N VAL A 52 4.70 4.69 -8.15
CA VAL A 52 5.70 5.15 -9.13
C VAL A 52 5.40 4.60 -10.52
N MET A 53 5.05 3.31 -10.62
CA MET A 53 4.69 2.68 -11.88
C MET A 53 3.44 3.30 -12.50
N GLU A 54 2.37 3.53 -11.74
CA GLU A 54 1.15 4.16 -12.26
C GLU A 54 1.36 5.61 -12.69
N VAL A 55 2.18 6.38 -11.97
CA VAL A 55 2.57 7.73 -12.39
C VAL A 55 3.34 7.66 -13.71
N TRP A 56 4.28 6.73 -13.85
CA TRP A 56 5.04 6.57 -15.09
C TRP A 56 4.13 6.17 -16.26
N VAL A 57 3.21 5.22 -16.07
CA VAL A 57 2.23 4.82 -17.09
C VAL A 57 1.32 5.98 -17.46
N GLY A 58 0.80 6.73 -16.48
CA GLY A 58 -0.02 7.91 -16.71
C GLY A 58 0.71 8.98 -17.54
N LEU A 59 2.01 9.19 -17.28
CA LEU A 59 2.83 10.09 -18.09
C LEU A 59 2.97 9.62 -19.55
N GLN A 60 3.07 8.31 -19.82
CA GLN A 60 3.10 7.80 -21.19
C GLN A 60 1.76 8.04 -21.89
N VAL A 61 0.64 7.76 -21.21
CA VAL A 61 -0.71 8.05 -21.73
C VAL A 61 -0.85 9.53 -22.07
N LEU A 62 -0.37 10.45 -21.22
CA LEU A 62 -0.40 11.89 -21.47
C LEU A 62 0.49 12.30 -22.65
N LYS A 63 1.66 11.68 -22.83
CA LYS A 63 2.52 11.96 -23.99
C LYS A 63 1.89 11.50 -25.29
N GLU A 64 1.28 10.31 -25.31
CA GLU A 64 0.56 9.80 -26.48
C GLU A 64 -0.67 10.64 -26.80
N ALA A 65 -1.40 11.03 -25.76
CA ALA A 65 -2.53 11.96 -25.82
C ALA A 65 -2.17 13.27 -26.54
N VAL A 66 -1.08 13.92 -26.12
CA VAL A 66 -0.61 15.17 -26.74
C VAL A 66 -0.22 14.97 -28.20
N LYS A 67 0.41 13.84 -28.54
CA LYS A 67 0.79 13.54 -29.94
C LYS A 67 -0.41 13.28 -30.85
N ALA A 68 -1.47 12.70 -30.30
CA ALA A 68 -2.66 12.31 -31.05
C ALA A 68 -3.77 13.38 -31.07
N ALA A 69 -3.60 14.47 -30.31
CA ALA A 69 -4.61 15.50 -30.18
C ALA A 69 -4.86 16.22 -31.54
N PRO A 70 -6.10 16.23 -32.07
CA PRO A 70 -6.44 17.01 -33.25
C PRO A 70 -6.33 18.51 -32.96
N VAL A 71 -6.06 19.31 -33.99
CA VAL A 71 -6.05 20.78 -33.88
C VAL A 71 -7.48 21.25 -33.54
N PRO A 72 -7.67 22.13 -32.54
CA PRO A 72 -9.01 22.59 -32.13
C PRO A 72 -9.82 23.20 -33.29
N PRO A 73 -11.18 23.13 -33.26
CA PRO A 73 -12.03 22.58 -32.20
C PRO A 73 -12.58 21.20 -32.58
N ALA A 74 -12.12 20.13 -31.91
CA ALA A 74 -12.69 18.80 -32.02
C ALA A 74 -12.91 18.20 -30.62
N PRO A 75 -14.09 17.63 -30.31
CA PRO A 75 -14.29 16.88 -29.06
C PRO A 75 -13.32 15.70 -28.97
N MET A 76 -12.81 15.40 -27.77
CA MET A 76 -11.82 14.32 -27.54
C MET A 76 -12.25 13.33 -26.45
N PRO A 77 -13.41 12.66 -26.57
CA PRO A 77 -13.96 11.81 -25.50
C PRO A 77 -13.07 10.63 -25.12
N GLU A 78 -12.38 10.00 -26.08
CA GLU A 78 -11.44 8.92 -25.80
C GLU A 78 -10.22 9.40 -25.01
N LEU A 79 -9.77 10.63 -25.28
CA LEU A 79 -8.66 11.26 -24.58
C LEU A 79 -9.03 11.52 -23.12
N GLU A 80 -10.20 12.12 -22.90
CA GLU A 80 -10.74 12.39 -21.57
C GLU A 80 -10.92 11.10 -20.76
N ALA A 81 -11.40 10.02 -21.40
CA ALA A 81 -11.53 8.72 -20.77
C ALA A 81 -10.17 8.13 -20.35
N LYS A 82 -9.15 8.21 -21.22
CA LYS A 82 -7.78 7.76 -20.92
C LYS A 82 -7.16 8.56 -19.77
N MET A 83 -7.31 9.89 -19.79
CA MET A 83 -6.83 10.77 -18.72
C MET A 83 -7.52 10.49 -17.40
N ARG A 84 -8.84 10.31 -17.41
CA ARG A 84 -9.62 9.94 -16.22
C ARG A 84 -9.15 8.60 -15.65
N SER A 85 -8.99 7.59 -16.50
CA SER A 85 -8.51 6.27 -16.07
C SER A 85 -7.10 6.35 -15.46
N ALA A 86 -6.19 7.13 -16.03
CA ALA A 86 -4.85 7.33 -15.47
C ALA A 86 -4.91 8.02 -14.09
N ALA A 87 -5.69 9.09 -13.97
CA ALA A 87 -5.88 9.80 -12.71
C ALA A 87 -6.49 8.90 -11.62
N GLU A 88 -7.50 8.09 -11.97
CA GLU A 88 -8.13 7.15 -11.04
C GLU A 88 -7.14 6.08 -10.54
N ARG A 89 -6.30 5.53 -11.41
CA ARG A 89 -5.30 4.52 -11.02
C ARG A 89 -4.24 5.10 -10.08
N ILE A 90 -3.72 6.29 -10.39
CA ILE A 90 -2.77 7.01 -9.54
C ILE A 90 -3.41 7.35 -8.19
N GLY A 91 -4.63 7.89 -8.20
CA GLY A 91 -5.36 8.22 -6.97
C GLY A 91 -5.61 6.99 -6.10
N THR A 92 -5.98 5.86 -6.71
CA THR A 92 -6.27 4.60 -6.01
C THR A 92 -5.02 4.02 -5.34
N THR A 93 -3.92 3.92 -6.08
CA THR A 93 -2.65 3.44 -5.50
C THR A 93 -2.17 4.32 -4.34
N THR A 94 -2.30 5.64 -4.50
CA THR A 94 -1.92 6.62 -3.47
C THR A 94 -2.79 6.47 -2.22
N ALA A 95 -4.12 6.42 -2.38
CA ALA A 95 -5.06 6.29 -1.27
C ALA A 95 -4.85 4.99 -0.48
N VAL A 96 -4.63 3.87 -1.17
CA VAL A 96 -4.37 2.57 -0.53
C VAL A 96 -3.06 2.59 0.25
N THR A 97 -1.99 3.15 -0.34
CA THR A 97 -0.69 3.24 0.32
C THR A 97 -0.76 4.12 1.57
N LEU A 98 -1.48 5.24 1.52
CA LEU A 98 -1.71 6.11 2.69
C LEU A 98 -2.53 5.39 3.77
N ALA A 99 -3.58 4.65 3.39
CA ALA A 99 -4.38 3.88 4.32
C ALA A 99 -3.55 2.80 5.03
N GLN A 100 -2.66 2.09 4.31
CA GLN A 100 -1.73 1.13 4.91
C GLN A 100 -0.81 1.79 5.94
N ALA A 101 -0.20 2.94 5.61
CA ALA A 101 0.69 3.64 6.52
C ALA A 101 -0.05 4.12 7.79
N PHE A 102 -1.27 4.65 7.62
CA PHE A 102 -2.11 5.08 8.74
C PHE A 102 -2.48 3.90 9.65
N LEU A 103 -3.01 2.82 9.09
CA LEU A 103 -3.41 1.61 9.83
C LEU A 103 -2.22 0.96 10.56
N ALA A 104 -1.06 0.91 9.91
CA ALA A 104 0.16 0.41 10.53
C ALA A 104 0.58 1.21 11.77
N ALA A 105 0.37 2.52 11.77
CA ALA A 105 0.64 3.35 12.93
C ALA A 105 -0.26 2.98 14.12
N PHE A 106 -1.50 2.56 13.89
CA PHE A 106 -2.39 2.04 14.95
C PHE A 106 -2.00 0.65 15.41
N GLU A 107 -1.64 -0.24 14.49
CA GLU A 107 -1.29 -1.64 14.82
C GLU A 107 -0.03 -1.73 15.70
N LYS A 108 0.87 -0.75 15.65
CA LYS A 108 1.98 -0.67 16.62
C LYS A 108 1.53 -0.81 18.07
N ASN A 109 0.39 -0.23 18.42
CA ASN A 109 -0.17 -0.32 19.77
C ASN A 109 -0.58 -1.74 20.14
N THR A 110 -1.03 -2.57 19.19
CA THR A 110 -1.42 -3.96 19.47
C THR A 110 -0.21 -4.87 19.60
N VAL A 111 0.90 -4.55 18.92
CA VAL A 111 2.18 -5.25 19.11
C VAL A 111 2.74 -5.00 20.51
N GLU A 112 2.59 -3.79 21.03
CA GLU A 112 3.00 -3.43 22.39
C GLU A 112 2.03 -3.92 23.47
N ALA A 113 0.74 -4.02 23.15
CA ALA A 113 -0.31 -4.51 24.05
C ALA A 113 -1.15 -5.61 23.36
N PRO A 114 -0.72 -6.89 23.42
CA PRO A 114 -1.42 -8.01 22.79
C PRO A 114 -2.87 -8.22 23.25
N ALA A 115 -3.24 -7.67 24.41
CA ALA A 115 -4.63 -7.66 24.88
C ALA A 115 -5.58 -6.90 23.93
N LEU A 116 -5.05 -6.04 23.06
CA LEU A 116 -5.82 -5.33 22.04
C LEU A 116 -6.11 -6.18 20.79
N ASP A 117 -5.47 -7.34 20.61
CA ASP A 117 -5.70 -8.21 19.45
C ASP A 117 -7.15 -8.71 19.40
N SER A 118 -7.75 -9.04 20.55
CA SER A 118 -9.17 -9.45 20.61
C SER A 118 -10.10 -8.30 20.25
N PHE A 119 -9.79 -7.07 20.68
CA PHE A 119 -10.57 -5.88 20.32
C PHE A 119 -10.55 -5.63 18.81
N VAL A 120 -9.38 -5.72 18.17
CA VAL A 120 -9.26 -5.55 16.71
C VAL A 120 -10.00 -6.67 15.98
N LEU A 121 -9.85 -7.92 16.41
CA LEU A 121 -10.59 -9.05 15.85
C LEU A 121 -12.11 -8.83 15.92
N ASP A 122 -12.63 -8.44 17.08
CA ASP A 122 -14.06 -8.19 17.29
C ASP A 122 -14.55 -7.06 16.38
N ARG A 123 -13.79 -5.96 16.27
CA ARG A 123 -14.16 -4.86 15.37
C ARG A 123 -14.17 -5.29 13.91
N LEU A 124 -13.17 -6.04 13.45
CA LEU A 124 -13.11 -6.53 12.07
C LEU A 124 -14.24 -7.52 11.75
N THR A 125 -14.50 -8.48 12.64
CA THR A 125 -15.56 -9.49 12.45
C THR A 125 -16.94 -8.83 12.42
N GLN A 126 -17.23 -7.90 13.32
CA GLN A 126 -18.51 -7.18 13.36
C GLN A 126 -18.69 -6.25 12.16
N PHE A 127 -17.67 -5.45 11.83
CA PHE A 127 -17.75 -4.44 10.78
C PHE A 127 -17.82 -5.02 9.37
N PHE A 128 -17.05 -6.09 9.12
CA PHE A 128 -17.01 -6.77 7.83
C PHE A 128 -17.95 -7.97 7.74
N LYS A 129 -18.59 -8.38 8.85
CA LYS A 129 -19.44 -9.57 8.95
C LYS A 129 -18.71 -10.82 8.47
N VAL A 130 -17.46 -10.97 8.91
CA VAL A 130 -16.60 -12.11 8.59
C VAL A 130 -16.34 -12.97 9.81
N ASP A 131 -16.03 -14.24 9.57
CA ASP A 131 -15.76 -15.20 10.62
C ASP A 131 -14.40 -14.96 11.31
N ALA A 132 -14.39 -15.07 12.64
CA ALA A 132 -13.21 -14.82 13.46
C ALA A 132 -12.11 -15.86 13.24
N LYS A 133 -12.48 -17.13 13.03
CA LYS A 133 -11.54 -18.23 12.84
C LYS A 133 -10.72 -18.00 11.56
N GLY A 134 -11.35 -17.57 10.47
CA GLY A 134 -10.64 -17.25 9.23
C GLY A 134 -9.60 -16.13 9.39
N LEU A 135 -9.90 -15.09 10.16
CA LEU A 135 -8.95 -14.01 10.44
C LEU A 135 -7.80 -14.47 11.34
N LEU A 136 -8.09 -15.27 12.37
CA LEU A 136 -7.07 -15.83 13.25
C LEU A 136 -6.13 -16.79 12.51
N GLU A 137 -6.64 -17.62 11.61
CA GLU A 137 -5.81 -18.49 10.77
C GLU A 137 -4.85 -17.67 9.88
N ARG A 138 -5.30 -16.53 9.34
CA ARG A 138 -4.43 -15.62 8.58
C ARG A 138 -3.41 -14.94 9.50
N ARG A 139 -3.78 -14.53 10.71
CA ARG A 139 -2.84 -14.00 11.72
C ARG A 139 -1.75 -15.00 12.05
N GLN A 140 -2.10 -16.27 12.25
CA GLN A 140 -1.14 -17.36 12.50
C GLN A 140 -0.19 -17.61 11.30
N LYS A 141 -0.65 -17.34 10.07
CA LYS A 141 0.19 -17.32 8.86
C LYS A 141 1.02 -16.03 8.71
N GLY A 142 1.05 -15.20 9.75
CA GLY A 142 1.86 -14.00 9.85
C GLY A 142 1.23 -12.74 9.27
N TRP A 143 -0.03 -12.74 8.81
CA TRP A 143 -0.66 -11.53 8.27
C TRP A 143 -0.81 -10.46 9.36
N THR A 144 -0.60 -9.19 9.00
CA THR A 144 -0.81 -8.06 9.92
C THR A 144 -2.28 -7.65 9.94
N TRP A 145 -2.76 -7.06 11.03
CA TRP A 145 -4.10 -6.48 11.10
C TRP A 145 -4.31 -5.40 10.06
N THR A 146 -3.27 -4.63 9.74
CA THR A 146 -3.22 -3.66 8.65
C THR A 146 -3.54 -4.34 7.31
N SER A 147 -2.83 -5.41 6.99
CA SER A 147 -3.00 -6.16 5.75
C SER A 147 -4.40 -6.79 5.65
N LEU A 148 -4.91 -7.34 6.76
CA LEU A 148 -6.27 -7.88 6.84
C LEU A 148 -7.34 -6.80 6.66
N THR A 149 -7.18 -5.65 7.31
CA THR A 149 -8.12 -4.52 7.23
C THR A 149 -8.18 -3.96 5.81
N VAL A 150 -7.04 -3.78 5.15
CA VAL A 150 -6.98 -3.29 3.77
C VAL A 150 -7.59 -4.32 2.82
N GLY A 151 -7.26 -5.60 2.95
CA GLY A 151 -7.85 -6.67 2.12
C GLY A 151 -9.38 -6.74 2.24
N LEU A 152 -9.91 -6.71 3.47
CA LEU A 152 -11.35 -6.69 3.72
C LEU A 152 -12.01 -5.40 3.21
N GLY A 153 -11.35 -4.26 3.39
CA GLY A 153 -11.78 -2.97 2.86
C GLY A 153 -11.91 -2.97 1.34
N ILE A 154 -10.90 -3.49 0.63
CA ILE A 154 -10.92 -3.63 -0.83
C ILE A 154 -12.04 -4.59 -1.24
N ALA A 155 -12.19 -5.73 -0.57
CA ALA A 155 -13.25 -6.70 -0.86
C ALA A 155 -14.65 -6.07 -0.76
N LYS A 156 -14.92 -5.36 0.35
CA LYS A 156 -16.18 -4.66 0.59
C LYS A 156 -16.42 -3.54 -0.43
N ALA A 157 -15.40 -2.73 -0.72
CA ALA A 157 -15.52 -1.61 -1.65
C ALA A 157 -15.71 -2.03 -3.12
N THR A 158 -15.17 -3.19 -3.51
CA THR A 158 -15.26 -3.72 -4.88
C THR A 158 -16.38 -4.75 -5.06
N GLY A 159 -17.06 -5.13 -3.98
CA GLY A 159 -18.07 -6.19 -3.98
C GLY A 159 -17.51 -7.58 -4.31
N LYS A 160 -16.20 -7.79 -4.15
CA LYS A 160 -15.53 -9.06 -4.43
C LYS A 160 -15.44 -9.94 -3.18
N PRO A 161 -15.44 -11.27 -3.32
CA PRO A 161 -15.19 -12.17 -2.19
C PRO A 161 -13.81 -11.89 -1.56
N ALA A 162 -13.75 -11.86 -0.23
CA ALA A 162 -12.51 -11.56 0.49
C ALA A 162 -11.39 -12.55 0.13
N ASP A 163 -11.70 -13.84 -0.01
CA ASP A 163 -10.71 -14.86 -0.38
C ASP A 163 -10.13 -14.64 -1.78
N GLU A 164 -10.92 -14.12 -2.73
CA GLU A 164 -10.42 -13.74 -4.05
C GLU A 164 -9.41 -12.59 -3.94
N VAL A 165 -9.75 -11.57 -3.14
CA VAL A 165 -8.90 -10.38 -2.92
C VAL A 165 -7.59 -10.77 -2.24
N PHE A 166 -7.65 -11.61 -1.21
CA PHE A 166 -6.46 -12.14 -0.54
C PHE A 166 -5.60 -13.01 -1.46
N ALA A 167 -6.20 -13.86 -2.29
CA ALA A 167 -5.46 -14.67 -3.27
C ALA A 167 -4.76 -13.81 -4.33
N ARG A 168 -5.36 -12.69 -4.74
CA ARG A 168 -4.71 -11.71 -5.63
C ARG A 168 -3.52 -11.06 -4.95
N TYR A 169 -3.66 -10.68 -3.68
CA TYR A 169 -2.53 -10.14 -2.91
C TYR A 169 -1.39 -11.15 -2.79
N GLU A 170 -1.67 -12.43 -2.56
CA GLU A 170 -0.61 -13.43 -2.44
C GLU A 170 0.25 -13.54 -3.71
N LYS A 171 -0.33 -13.23 -4.89
CA LYS A 171 0.38 -13.18 -6.18
C LYS A 171 1.06 -11.83 -6.41
N ALA A 172 0.38 -10.73 -6.11
CA ALA A 172 0.84 -9.37 -6.41
C ALA A 172 1.82 -8.81 -5.38
N LYS A 173 1.70 -9.24 -4.12
CA LYS A 173 2.42 -8.71 -2.94
C LYS A 173 2.32 -7.18 -2.78
N SER A 174 1.25 -6.58 -3.29
CA SER A 174 1.01 -5.13 -3.24
C SER A 174 -0.49 -4.87 -3.20
N TRP A 175 -0.96 -4.22 -2.14
CA TRP A 175 -2.39 -3.88 -1.99
C TRP A 175 -2.81 -2.81 -2.97
N ALA A 176 -1.93 -1.83 -3.24
CA ALA A 176 -2.15 -0.81 -4.25
C ALA A 176 -2.38 -1.44 -5.64
N LYS A 177 -1.59 -2.46 -5.99
CA LYS A 177 -1.76 -3.19 -7.25
C LYS A 177 -3.09 -3.95 -7.30
N VAL A 178 -3.43 -4.69 -6.24
CA VAL A 178 -4.70 -5.44 -6.15
C VAL A 178 -5.90 -4.49 -6.27
N ALA A 179 -5.87 -3.35 -5.59
CA ALA A 179 -6.93 -2.35 -5.64
C ALA A 179 -7.16 -1.83 -7.07
N VAL A 180 -6.08 -1.49 -7.78
CA VAL A 180 -6.15 -1.05 -9.18
C VAL A 180 -6.69 -2.15 -10.10
N GLU A 181 -6.19 -3.38 -9.97
CA GLU A 181 -6.62 -4.52 -10.80
C GLU A 181 -8.11 -4.86 -10.58
N LEU A 182 -8.63 -4.59 -9.39
CA LEU A 182 -10.05 -4.77 -9.05
C LEU A 182 -10.93 -3.55 -9.38
N GLY A 183 -10.36 -2.48 -9.94
CA GLY A 183 -11.10 -1.29 -10.33
C GLY A 183 -11.62 -0.46 -9.17
N LEU A 184 -10.95 -0.52 -8.01
CA LEU A 184 -11.26 0.33 -6.87
C LEU A 184 -11.13 1.81 -7.27
N LYS A 185 -12.01 2.66 -6.74
CA LYS A 185 -11.94 4.12 -6.92
C LYS A 185 -11.15 4.77 -5.78
N PRO A 186 -10.48 5.92 -5.99
CA PRO A 186 -9.58 6.53 -5.01
C PRO A 186 -10.19 6.68 -3.61
N ASP A 187 -11.42 7.18 -3.52
CA ASP A 187 -12.05 7.48 -2.22
C ASP A 187 -12.78 6.26 -1.61
N ALA A 188 -12.93 5.18 -2.37
CA ALA A 188 -13.78 4.05 -1.99
C ALA A 188 -13.26 3.32 -0.76
N LEU A 189 -11.93 3.18 -0.61
CA LEU A 189 -11.36 2.52 0.56
C LEU A 189 -11.60 3.34 1.84
N GLY A 190 -11.30 4.64 1.80
CA GLY A 190 -11.48 5.53 2.96
C GLY A 190 -12.94 5.54 3.42
N ASN A 191 -13.88 5.68 2.49
CA ASN A 191 -15.32 5.61 2.78
C ASN A 191 -15.73 4.26 3.35
N THR A 192 -15.17 3.17 2.83
CA THR A 192 -15.49 1.81 3.29
C THR A 192 -15.00 1.52 4.70
N LEU A 193 -13.86 2.10 5.09
CA LEU A 193 -13.25 1.94 6.41
C LEU A 193 -13.76 2.97 7.44
N GLN A 194 -14.57 3.94 7.00
CA GLN A 194 -15.14 4.95 7.89
C GLN A 194 -15.96 4.26 8.99
N GLY A 195 -15.69 4.64 10.24
CA GLY A 195 -16.38 4.08 11.41
C GLY A 195 -15.82 2.74 11.93
N LEU A 196 -14.83 2.13 11.28
CA LEU A 196 -14.28 0.83 11.71
C LEU A 196 -13.77 0.85 13.18
N PHE A 197 -13.11 1.93 13.57
CA PHE A 197 -12.56 2.12 14.92
C PHE A 197 -13.23 3.27 15.69
N GLN A 198 -14.44 3.68 15.28
CA GLN A 198 -15.23 4.62 16.08
C GLN A 198 -15.88 3.86 17.25
N PRO A 199 -15.96 4.49 18.45
CA PRO A 199 -16.51 3.87 19.65
C PRO A 199 -17.92 3.32 19.43
#